data_AF-A0A7L2XBL9-F1
#
_entry.id   AF-A0A7L2XBL9-F1
#
_cell.length_a   1.000
_cell.length_b   1.000
_cell.length_c   1.000
_cell.angle_alpha   90.00
_cell.angle_beta   90.00
_cell.angle_gamma   90.00
#
_symmetry.space_group_name_H-M   'P 1'
#
loop_
_entity.id
_entity.type
_entity.pdbx_description
1 polymer ?
#
loop_
_entity_poly.entity_id
_entity_poly.type
_entity_poly.pdbx_seq_one_letter_code
_entity_poly.pdbx_strand_id
1 'polypeptide(L)'
;VLTFREIWNRSFCRPLEQLVDVITEFPNEVEYIFRPSCVSLQRCGGCCGDEGLRCVPVETSTVTMQLLKIKPNGEAPYVEMAFTEHKQCECRPRQDLMRLGRRRSKGRGKRRQDKKGRKDCEL
;
A
#
# COMPACT_ATOMS: atom_id res chain seq x y z
N VAL A 1 -6.69 27.22 12.21
CA VAL A 1 -7.38 26.08 11.55
C VAL A 1 -6.52 25.66 10.38
N LEU A 2 -6.32 24.35 10.16
CA LEU A 2 -5.62 23.88 8.95
C LEU A 2 -6.54 24.03 7.74
N THR A 3 -5.99 24.56 6.65
CA THR A 3 -6.70 24.71 5.38
C THR A 3 -6.85 23.36 4.67
N PHE A 4 -7.86 23.25 3.80
CA PHE A 4 -8.06 22.07 2.96
C PHE A 4 -6.78 21.69 2.20
N ARG A 5 -6.09 22.68 1.62
CA ARG A 5 -4.85 22.45 0.86
C ARG A 5 -3.73 21.89 1.74
N GLU A 6 -3.61 22.33 2.98
CA GLU A 6 -2.62 21.78 3.93
C GLU A 6 -2.94 20.33 4.31
N ILE A 7 -4.22 20.02 4.56
CA ILE A 7 -4.66 18.67 4.88
C ILE A 7 -4.36 17.73 3.71
N TRP A 8 -4.80 18.12 2.50
CA TRP A 8 -4.60 17.35 1.27
C TRP A 8 -3.12 17.08 1.01
N ASN A 9 -2.26 18.11 1.07
CA ASN A 9 -0.83 17.95 0.81
C ASN A 9 -0.11 17.06 1.84
N ARG A 10 -0.60 17.02 3.08
CA ARG A 10 -0.02 16.16 4.12
C ARG A 10 -0.46 14.71 3.99
N SER A 11 -1.69 14.49 3.53
CA SER A 11 -2.32 13.17 3.42
C SER A 11 -2.16 12.50 2.06
N PHE A 12 -1.74 13.22 1.02
CA PHE A 12 -1.60 12.68 -0.33
C PHE A 12 -0.51 11.60 -0.41
N CYS A 13 -0.70 10.63 -1.33
CA CYS A 13 0.19 9.48 -1.54
C CYS A 13 1.66 9.89 -1.72
N ARG A 14 2.52 9.47 -0.79
CA ARG A 14 3.98 9.72 -0.80
C ARG A 14 4.72 8.73 0.10
N PRO A 15 6.06 8.64 0.01
CA PRO A 15 6.86 7.98 1.02
C PRO A 15 6.71 8.69 2.37
N LEU A 16 6.41 7.92 3.40
CA LEU A 16 6.27 8.35 4.78
C LEU A 16 7.12 7.46 5.67
N GLU A 17 7.67 8.03 6.72
CA GLU A 17 8.32 7.25 7.77
C GLU A 17 7.27 6.41 8.51
N GLN A 18 7.47 5.10 8.54
CA GLN A 18 6.59 4.14 9.20
C GLN A 18 7.42 3.14 10.01
N LEU A 19 6.92 2.79 11.20
CA LEU A 19 7.47 1.69 11.99
C LEU A 19 6.95 0.37 11.44
N VAL A 20 7.87 -0.50 11.05
CA VAL A 20 7.58 -1.83 10.51
C VAL A 20 8.17 -2.87 11.43
N ASP A 21 7.36 -3.86 11.80
CA ASP A 21 7.81 -5.01 12.60
C ASP A 21 8.77 -5.88 11.78
N VAL A 22 9.92 -6.21 12.37
CA VAL A 22 10.95 -7.04 11.77
C VAL A 22 10.40 -8.43 11.40
N ILE A 23 9.54 -9.02 12.24
CA ILE A 23 8.97 -10.36 12.00
C ILE A 23 8.02 -10.35 10.80
N THR A 24 7.35 -9.23 10.53
CA THR A 24 6.46 -9.11 9.37
C THR A 24 7.26 -9.09 8.06
N GLU A 25 8.45 -8.47 8.06
CA GLU A 25 9.35 -8.45 6.90
C GLU A 25 10.08 -9.78 6.71
N PHE A 26 10.39 -10.49 7.81
CA PHE A 26 11.12 -11.76 7.81
C PHE A 26 10.31 -12.88 8.48
N PRO A 27 9.20 -13.34 7.87
CA PRO A 27 8.31 -14.33 8.48
C PRO A 27 8.94 -15.72 8.66
N ASN A 28 10.13 -15.96 8.12
CA ASN A 28 10.86 -17.21 8.28
C ASN A 28 11.73 -17.23 9.55
N GLU A 29 11.89 -16.10 10.24
CA GLU A 29 12.80 -15.93 11.38
C GLU A 29 12.05 -15.95 12.74
N VAL A 30 10.95 -16.70 12.82
CA VAL A 30 10.00 -16.70 13.97
C VAL A 30 10.58 -17.26 15.27
N GLU A 31 11.67 -18.02 15.20
CA GLU A 31 12.33 -18.61 16.37
C GLU A 31 13.19 -17.60 17.15
N TYR A 32 13.43 -16.41 16.57
CA TYR A 32 14.35 -15.42 17.10
C TYR A 32 13.63 -14.17 17.60
N ILE A 33 14.21 -13.53 18.61
CA ILE A 33 13.74 -12.23 19.10
C ILE A 33 14.71 -11.16 18.60
N PHE A 34 14.19 -10.15 17.91
CA PHE A 34 14.98 -9.03 17.41
C PHE A 34 14.92 -7.83 18.36
N ARG A 35 16.06 -7.16 18.57
CA ARG A 35 16.14 -5.84 19.22
C ARG A 35 16.82 -4.83 18.30
N PRO A 36 16.15 -3.72 17.93
CA PRO A 36 14.72 -3.44 18.18
C PRO A 36 13.80 -4.45 17.46
N SER A 37 12.54 -4.57 17.91
CA SER A 37 11.56 -5.45 17.25
C SER A 37 10.87 -4.79 16.06
N CYS A 38 10.96 -3.46 15.94
CA CYS A 38 10.50 -2.70 14.78
C CYS A 38 11.59 -1.71 14.34
N VAL A 39 11.56 -1.36 13.06
CA VAL A 39 12.50 -0.41 12.45
C VAL A 39 11.73 0.69 11.71
N SER A 40 12.36 1.86 11.59
CA SER A 40 11.82 2.99 10.85
C SER A 40 12.18 2.87 9.38
N LEU A 41 11.19 2.83 8.47
CA LEU A 41 11.39 2.72 7.03
C LEU A 41 10.54 3.71 6.27
N GLN A 42 11.03 4.18 5.12
CA GLN A 42 10.19 4.89 4.15
C GLN A 42 9.24 3.90 3.46
N ARG A 43 7.93 4.10 3.65
CA ARG A 43 6.87 3.28 3.05
C ARG A 43 5.80 4.17 2.43
N CYS A 44 5.16 3.68 1.38
CA CYS A 44 4.12 4.43 0.70
C CYS A 44 2.88 4.48 1.58
N GLY A 45 2.41 5.68 1.87
CA GLY A 45 1.20 5.91 2.64
C GLY A 45 0.47 7.16 2.17
N GLY A 46 -0.77 7.32 2.66
CA GLY A 46 -1.65 8.41 2.27
C GLY A 46 -2.83 7.97 1.41
N CYS A 47 -3.68 8.93 1.07
CA CYS A 47 -4.88 8.74 0.26
C CYS A 47 -4.69 9.24 -1.18
N CYS A 48 -5.44 8.64 -2.10
CA CYS A 48 -5.39 8.94 -3.54
C CYS A 48 -6.57 9.79 -4.05
N GLY A 49 -7.44 10.25 -3.15
CA GLY A 49 -8.65 11.01 -3.49
C GLY A 49 -9.80 10.18 -4.07
N ASP A 50 -9.53 8.97 -4.58
CA ASP A 50 -10.50 8.03 -5.13
C ASP A 50 -10.32 6.65 -4.47
N GLU A 51 -11.41 6.05 -4.01
CA GLU A 51 -11.39 4.75 -3.31
C GLU A 51 -11.00 3.58 -4.22
N GLY A 52 -11.22 3.73 -5.53
CA GLY A 52 -10.79 2.82 -6.58
C GLY A 52 -9.29 2.85 -6.84
N LEU A 53 -8.56 3.83 -6.28
CA LEU A 53 -7.11 3.92 -6.34
C LEU A 53 -6.47 3.39 -5.04
N ARG A 54 -5.22 2.95 -5.16
CA ARG A 54 -4.34 2.60 -4.03
C ARG A 54 -2.97 3.23 -4.21
N CYS A 55 -2.38 3.70 -3.11
CA CYS A 55 -1.03 4.22 -3.08
C CYS A 55 -0.04 3.04 -3.10
N VAL A 56 0.82 2.96 -4.11
CA VAL A 56 1.77 1.86 -4.30
C VAL A 56 3.16 2.39 -4.62
N PRO A 57 4.23 1.67 -4.25
CA PRO A 57 5.58 2.02 -4.66
C PRO A 57 5.76 1.86 -6.17
N VAL A 58 6.48 2.80 -6.78
CA VAL A 58 6.96 2.72 -8.17
C VAL A 58 8.47 2.64 -8.26
N GLU A 59 9.16 3.05 -7.20
CA GLU A 59 10.60 2.90 -7.04
C GLU A 59 10.93 2.49 -5.60
N THR A 60 11.84 1.54 -5.45
CA THR A 60 12.26 1.01 -4.15
C THR A 60 13.78 0.94 -4.06
N SER A 61 14.30 1.03 -2.83
CA SER A 61 15.71 0.82 -2.51
C SER A 61 15.85 -0.17 -1.35
N THR A 62 17.02 -0.77 -1.22
CA THR A 62 17.35 -1.59 -0.05
C THR A 62 18.18 -0.79 0.93
N VAL A 63 17.88 -0.89 2.23
CA VAL A 63 18.69 -0.34 3.32
C VAL A 63 19.07 -1.47 4.26
N THR A 64 20.36 -1.57 4.55
CA THR A 64 20.88 -2.55 5.50
C THR A 64 20.92 -1.93 6.88
N MET A 65 20.34 -2.61 7.86
CA MET A 65 20.29 -2.18 9.25
C MET A 65 20.91 -3.25 10.15
N GLN A 66 21.57 -2.81 11.22
CA GLN A 66 22.11 -3.71 12.23
C GLN A 66 21.08 -3.91 13.35
N LEU A 67 20.81 -5.17 13.68
CA LEU A 67 19.91 -5.56 14.75
C LEU A 67 20.58 -6.59 15.66
N LEU A 68 20.12 -6.67 16.90
CA LEU A 68 20.50 -7.75 17.80
C LEU A 68 19.54 -8.94 17.57
N LYS A 69 20.06 -10.11 17.23
CA LYS A 69 19.28 -11.34 17.02
C LYS A 69 19.46 -12.27 18.21
N ILE A 70 18.48 -12.31 19.10
CA ILE A 70 18.51 -13.14 20.30
C ILE A 70 18.02 -14.54 19.94
N LYS A 71 18.91 -15.52 20.08
CA LYS A 71 18.64 -16.93 19.85
C LYS A 71 18.06 -17.61 21.10
N PRO A 72 17.33 -18.73 20.95
CA PRO A 72 16.80 -19.49 22.09
C PRO A 72 17.86 -19.95 23.10
N ASN A 73 19.10 -20.16 22.64
CA ASN A 73 20.23 -20.55 23.49
C ASN A 73 20.85 -19.37 24.28
N GLY A 74 20.29 -18.16 24.17
CA GLY A 74 20.74 -16.96 24.88
C GLY A 74 21.82 -16.14 24.16
N GLU A 75 22.38 -16.62 23.05
CA GLU A 75 23.30 -15.82 22.24
C GLU A 75 22.57 -14.65 21.59
N ALA A 76 23.20 -13.48 21.59
CA ALA A 76 22.65 -12.27 21.00
C ALA A 76 23.69 -11.57 20.09
N PRO A 77 24.05 -12.17 18.93
CA PRO A 77 24.91 -11.50 17.97
C PRO A 77 24.23 -10.30 17.31
N TYR A 78 25.04 -9.33 16.89
CA TYR A 78 24.62 -8.33 15.91
C TYR A 78 24.56 -8.97 14.52
N VAL A 79 23.49 -8.68 13.79
CA VAL A 79 23.26 -9.14 12.42
C VAL A 79 22.87 -7.97 11.54
N GLU A 80 23.30 -8.02 10.28
CA GLU A 80 22.89 -7.08 9.25
C GLU A 80 21.71 -7.65 8.48
N MET A 81 20.61 -6.90 8.43
CA MET A 81 19.36 -7.29 7.78
C MET A 81 19.00 -6.25 6.72
N ALA A 82 18.54 -6.70 5.56
CA ALA A 82 18.25 -5.85 4.42
C ALA A 82 16.74 -5.58 4.30
N PHE A 83 16.33 -4.32 4.49
CA PHE A 83 14.93 -3.90 4.43
C PHE A 83 14.63 -3.16 3.13
N THR A 84 13.39 -3.28 2.65
CA THR A 84 12.92 -2.52 1.49
C THR A 84 12.33 -1.17 1.92
N GLU A 85 12.83 -0.09 1.32
CA GLU A 85 12.29 1.25 1.39
C GLU A 85 11.64 1.66 0.06
N HIS A 86 10.59 2.48 0.15
CA HIS A 86 9.95 3.06 -1.01
C HIS A 86 10.50 4.46 -1.26
N LYS A 87 11.03 4.73 -2.45
CA LYS A 87 11.57 6.04 -2.83
C LYS A 87 10.55 6.91 -3.54
N GLN A 88 9.66 6.31 -4.33
CA GLN A 88 8.59 7.02 -5.04
C GLN A 88 7.29 6.22 -4.98
N CYS A 89 6.17 6.94 -4.88
CA CYS A 89 4.83 6.37 -4.73
C CYS A 89 3.86 7.00 -5.73
N GLU A 90 2.94 6.19 -6.25
CA GLU A 90 1.88 6.66 -7.14
C GLU A 90 0.53 6.05 -6.80
N CYS A 91 -0.53 6.74 -7.19
CA CYS A 91 -1.90 6.24 -7.12
C CYS A 91 -2.21 5.38 -8.35
N ARG A 92 -2.44 4.08 -8.14
CA ARG A 92 -2.77 3.13 -9.21
C ARG A 92 -4.13 2.48 -8.96
N PRO A 93 -4.89 2.11 -10.01
CA PRO A 93 -6.16 1.42 -9.86
C PRO A 93 -6.03 0.11 -9.07
N ARG A 94 -7.02 -0.17 -8.21
CA ARG A 94 -7.14 -1.44 -7.50
C ARG A 94 -7.51 -2.54 -8.49
N GLN A 95 -6.69 -3.59 -8.56
CA GLN A 95 -6.97 -4.75 -9.43
C GLN A 95 -8.21 -5.54 -8.97
N ASP A 96 -8.57 -5.48 -7.69
CA ASP A 96 -9.69 -6.23 -7.10
C ASP A 96 -11.05 -5.73 -7.62
N LEU A 97 -11.20 -4.41 -7.82
CA LEU A 97 -12.40 -3.81 -8.39
C LEU A 97 -12.53 -4.07 -9.89
N MET A 98 -11.41 -4.24 -10.60
CA MET A 98 -11.42 -4.62 -12.01
C MET A 98 -11.97 -6.05 -12.24
N ARG A 99 -11.82 -6.96 -11.25
CA ARG A 99 -12.34 -8.34 -11.36
C ARG A 99 -13.85 -8.44 -11.18
N LEU A 100 -14.45 -7.59 -10.34
CA LEU A 100 -15.92 -7.52 -10.18
C LEU A 100 -16.62 -6.99 -11.45
N GLY A 101 -15.99 -6.07 -12.18
CA GLY A 101 -16.53 -5.52 -13.44
C GLY A 101 -16.50 -6.50 -14.63
N ARG A 102 -15.61 -7.50 -14.62
CA ARG A 102 -15.44 -8.44 -15.75
C ARG A 102 -16.43 -9.60 -15.79
N ARG A 103 -17.28 -9.80 -14.76
CA ARG A 103 -18.32 -10.85 -14.77
C ARG A 103 -19.63 -10.46 -15.48
N ARG A 104 -19.74 -9.23 -16.01
CA ARG A 104 -20.86 -8.83 -16.87
C ARG A 104 -20.39 -8.55 -18.30
N SER A 105 -20.17 -9.61 -19.09
CA SER A 105 -20.38 -9.54 -20.56
C SER A 105 -20.12 -10.87 -21.27
N LYS A 106 -21.20 -11.63 -21.54
CA LYS A 106 -21.58 -12.13 -22.89
C LYS A 106 -22.80 -13.06 -22.81
N GLY A 107 -23.99 -12.47 -22.81
CA GLY A 107 -25.25 -13.13 -23.18
C GLY A 107 -25.83 -12.41 -24.38
N ARG A 108 -25.58 -12.95 -25.57
CA ARG A 108 -26.01 -12.43 -26.87
C ARG A 108 -27.51 -12.76 -27.06
N GLY A 109 -28.41 -11.78 -27.00
CA GLY A 109 -29.85 -11.95 -27.22
C GLY A 109 -30.48 -10.75 -27.93
N LYS A 110 -31.15 -11.02 -29.07
CA LYS A 110 -31.72 -10.07 -30.04
C LYS A 110 -32.87 -9.20 -29.49
N ARG A 111 -32.87 -7.93 -29.89
CA ARG A 111 -33.98 -6.98 -30.21
C ARG A 111 -35.34 -7.12 -29.48
N ARG A 112 -35.82 -5.99 -28.93
CA ARG A 112 -37.06 -5.30 -29.40
C ARG A 112 -37.12 -3.85 -28.89
N GLN A 113 -37.66 -2.98 -29.74
CA GLN A 113 -37.93 -1.54 -29.53
C GLN A 113 -38.90 -1.32 -28.38
N ASP A 114 -38.77 -0.22 -27.62
CA ASP A 114 -39.75 0.88 -27.62
C ASP A 114 -39.22 2.13 -26.87
N LYS A 115 -39.95 3.23 -27.00
CA LYS A 115 -39.52 4.63 -26.99
C LYS A 115 -39.39 5.29 -25.60
N LYS A 116 -38.67 6.43 -25.64
CA LYS A 116 -39.02 7.75 -25.08
C LYS A 116 -38.42 8.13 -23.72
N GLY A 117 -37.74 9.28 -23.72
CA GLY A 117 -37.64 10.16 -22.55
C GLY A 117 -36.27 10.78 -22.32
N ARG A 118 -36.01 11.93 -22.93
CA ARG A 118 -34.99 12.90 -22.48
C ARG A 118 -35.21 13.22 -21.00
N LYS A 119 -34.14 13.33 -20.21
CA LYS A 119 -33.94 14.45 -19.27
C LYS A 119 -32.47 14.57 -18.88
N ASP A 120 -32.04 15.80 -19.03
CA ASP A 120 -30.76 16.42 -18.72
C ASP A 120 -30.61 16.56 -17.20
N CYS A 121 -29.40 16.37 -16.67
CA CYS A 121 -29.05 16.79 -15.30
C CYS A 121 -27.60 17.31 -15.30
N GLU A 122 -27.43 18.57 -15.69
CA GLU A 122 -26.45 19.47 -15.08
C GLU A 122 -26.97 19.96 -13.71
N LEU A 123 -26.16 19.79 -12.65
CA LEU A 123 -25.62 20.87 -11.79
C LEU A 123 -24.62 20.27 -10.78
#